data_AF-A0A4R1JW42-F1
#
_entry.id   AF-A0A4R1JW42-F1
#
_cell.length_a   1.000
_cell.length_b   1.000
_cell.length_c   1.000
_cell.angle_alpha   90.00
_cell.angle_beta   90.00
_cell.angle_gamma   90.00
#
_symmetry.space_group_name_H-M   'P 1'
#
loop_
_entity.id
_entity.type
_entity.pdbx_description
1 polymer ?
#
loop_
_entity_poly.entity_id
_entity_poly.type
_entity_poly.pdbx_seq_one_letter_code
_entity_poly.pdbx_strand_id
1 'polypeptide(L)'
;MIYIDKSTCPYCYIEEKKFDWGEPYDEMTPIFNLSIDPDLSDIEFTIEVLGKNNFKLNLEKLYNILINREENHRIENFNTPILNREFLLNNINIYLSANLNSTSPWKLHYGEHMENAYEDLHLESIEESINRKLLLDRKYY
;
A
#
# COMPACT_ATOMS: atom_id res chain seq x y z
N MET A 1 -7.01 25.95 4.93
CA MET A 1 -5.55 25.91 5.18
C MET A 1 -4.96 24.77 4.34
N ILE A 2 -3.74 24.92 3.82
CA ILE A 2 -3.06 23.87 3.03
C ILE A 2 -1.71 23.58 3.68
N TYR A 3 -1.42 22.30 3.94
CA TYR A 3 -0.13 21.87 4.46
C TYR A 3 0.18 20.41 4.10
N ILE A 4 1.43 20.00 4.32
CA ILE A 4 1.86 18.60 4.20
C ILE A 4 2.06 18.06 5.61
N ASP A 5 1.27 17.06 5.98
CA ASP A 5 1.46 16.28 7.18
C ASP A 5 2.61 15.29 6.97
N LYS A 6 3.73 15.56 7.65
CA LYS A 6 4.95 14.73 7.61
C LYS A 6 5.02 13.73 8.77
N SER A 7 3.99 13.66 9.61
CA SER A 7 3.92 12.67 10.70
C SER A 7 3.47 11.29 10.22
N THR A 8 2.95 11.20 9.00
CA THR A 8 2.48 9.97 8.36
C THR A 8 3.49 9.41 7.36
N CYS A 9 3.37 8.13 7.04
CA CYS A 9 4.09 7.46 5.96
C CYS A 9 3.08 6.68 5.10
N PRO A 10 2.90 7.02 3.80
CA PRO A 10 3.51 8.15 3.11
C PRO A 10 3.07 9.49 3.71
N TYR A 11 3.76 10.58 3.35
CA TYR A 11 3.29 11.93 3.70
C TYR A 11 1.92 12.20 3.11
N CYS A 12 1.14 13.05 3.77
CA CYS A 12 -0.20 13.38 3.33
C CYS A 12 -0.33 14.87 3.04
N TYR A 13 -0.82 15.23 1.85
CA TYR A 13 -1.25 16.59 1.54
C TYR A 13 -2.65 16.81 2.12
N ILE A 14 -2.82 17.85 2.93
CA ILE A 14 -4.07 18.19 3.61
C ILE A 14 -4.57 19.54 3.11
N GLU A 15 -5.81 19.57 2.64
CA GLU A 15 -6.53 20.77 2.23
C GLU A 15 -7.83 20.90 3.03
N GLU A 16 -7.91 21.89 3.91
CA GLU A 16 -9.17 22.23 4.60
C GLU A 16 -10.12 22.93 3.62
N LYS A 17 -11.25 22.28 3.37
CA LYS A 17 -12.36 22.73 2.53
C LYS A 17 -13.59 23.00 3.40
N LYS A 18 -14.67 23.44 2.76
CA LYS A 18 -15.97 23.63 3.40
C LYS A 18 -17.07 23.08 2.51
N PHE A 19 -18.02 22.40 3.12
CA PHE A 19 -19.25 22.04 2.44
C PHE A 19 -20.06 23.28 2.08
N ASP A 20 -21.02 23.14 1.17
CA ASP A 20 -21.90 24.25 0.76
C ASP A 20 -22.71 24.83 1.93
N TRP A 21 -22.98 24.02 2.98
CA TRP A 21 -23.63 24.45 4.22
C TRP A 21 -22.66 25.06 5.25
N GLY A 22 -21.38 25.24 4.90
CA GLY A 22 -20.37 25.99 5.65
C GLY A 22 -19.53 25.19 6.66
N GLU A 23 -19.84 23.91 6.87
CA GLU A 23 -19.06 23.03 7.75
C GLU A 23 -17.69 22.71 7.15
N PRO A 24 -16.58 22.91 7.89
CA PRO A 24 -15.25 22.60 7.39
C PRO A 24 -14.97 21.09 7.39
N TYR A 25 -14.17 20.64 6.43
CA TYR A 25 -13.65 19.27 6.37
C TYR A 25 -12.26 19.26 5.76
N ASP A 26 -11.44 18.26 6.11
CA ASP A 26 -10.12 18.08 5.53
C ASP A 26 -10.18 17.08 4.38
N GLU A 27 -9.73 17.48 3.19
CA GLU A 27 -9.42 16.57 2.11
C GLU A 27 -7.97 16.12 2.21
N MET A 28 -7.76 14.81 2.09
CA MET A 28 -6.50 14.16 2.39
C MET A 28 -6.01 13.39 1.17
N THR A 29 -4.81 13.70 0.71
CA THR A 29 -4.21 13.07 -0.47
C THR A 29 -2.83 12.51 -0.10
N PRO A 30 -2.70 11.19 0.12
CA PRO A 30 -1.40 10.54 0.32
C PRO A 30 -0.46 10.78 -0.87
N ILE A 31 0.81 11.07 -0.58
CA ILE A 31 1.85 11.33 -1.57
C ILE A 31 2.69 10.07 -1.74
N PHE A 32 2.26 9.19 -2.65
CA PHE A 32 2.93 7.90 -2.85
C PHE A 32 4.33 8.04 -3.50
N ASN A 33 5.30 7.32 -2.94
CA ASN A 33 6.60 7.10 -3.55
C ASN A 33 6.52 5.97 -4.57
N LEU A 34 6.37 6.36 -5.84
CA LEU A 34 6.31 5.46 -6.99
C LEU A 34 7.60 5.50 -7.83
N SER A 35 8.70 6.04 -7.28
CA SER A 35 10.03 5.94 -7.88
C SER A 35 10.56 4.52 -7.67
N ILE A 36 10.05 3.59 -8.48
CA ILE A 36 10.32 2.16 -8.43
C ILE A 36 10.87 1.74 -9.79
N ASP A 37 11.84 0.84 -9.77
CA ASP A 37 12.45 0.32 -10.98
C ASP A 37 11.39 -0.43 -11.83
N PRO A 38 11.11 0.03 -13.06
CA PRO A 38 10.10 -0.59 -13.91
C PRO A 38 10.49 -2.00 -14.39
N ASP A 39 11.79 -2.33 -14.40
CA ASP A 39 12.31 -3.61 -14.89
C ASP A 39 12.16 -4.76 -13.88
N LEU A 40 11.72 -4.46 -12.65
CA LEU A 40 11.38 -5.46 -11.64
C LEU A 40 10.27 -6.40 -12.12
N SER A 41 10.31 -7.65 -11.66
CA SER A 41 9.17 -8.56 -11.86
C SER A 41 7.92 -8.02 -11.15
N ASP A 42 6.73 -8.46 -11.58
CA ASP A 42 5.47 -7.94 -11.01
C ASP A 42 5.38 -8.14 -9.48
N ILE A 43 5.95 -9.21 -8.95
CA ILE A 43 5.96 -9.47 -7.51
C ILE A 43 6.94 -8.57 -6.76
N GLU A 44 8.14 -8.36 -7.31
CA GLU A 44 9.12 -7.44 -6.73
C GLU A 44 8.62 -6.00 -6.78
N PHE A 45 8.03 -5.61 -7.91
CA PHE A 45 7.40 -4.31 -8.08
C PHE A 45 6.26 -4.10 -7.08
N THR A 46 5.41 -5.12 -6.88
CA THR A 46 4.34 -5.06 -5.88
C THR A 46 4.89 -4.89 -4.46
N ILE A 47 5.93 -5.64 -4.09
CA ILE A 47 6.59 -5.51 -2.77
C ILE A 47 7.15 -4.10 -2.58
N GLU A 48 7.77 -3.53 -3.62
CA GLU A 48 8.30 -2.15 -3.58
C GLU A 48 7.20 -1.10 -3.40
N VAL A 49 6.08 -1.22 -4.13
CA VAL A 49 4.92 -0.31 -3.98
C VAL A 49 4.39 -0.39 -2.57
N LEU A 50 4.12 -1.60 -2.06
CA LEU A 50 3.55 -1.80 -0.74
C LEU A 50 4.49 -1.32 0.37
N GLY A 51 5.77 -1.68 0.26
CA GLY A 51 6.80 -1.38 1.25
C GLY A 51 7.13 0.11 1.37
N LYS A 52 7.39 0.79 0.25
CA LYS A 52 7.73 2.23 0.24
C LYS A 52 6.60 3.12 0.70
N ASN A 53 5.36 2.64 0.60
CA ASN A 53 4.15 3.40 0.89
C ASN A 53 3.37 2.88 2.10
N ASN A 54 4.02 2.06 2.95
CA ASN A 54 3.45 1.61 4.21
C ASN A 54 2.06 0.97 4.10
N PHE A 55 1.80 0.22 3.02
CA PHE A 55 0.64 -0.65 2.88
C PHE A 55 0.85 -1.92 3.71
N LYS A 56 0.95 -1.75 5.03
CA LYS A 56 1.41 -2.77 5.96
C LYS A 56 0.51 -4.00 5.95
N LEU A 57 -0.81 -3.82 5.92
CA LEU A 57 -1.73 -4.96 5.96
C LEU A 57 -1.61 -5.81 4.70
N ASN A 58 -1.60 -5.17 3.53
CA ASN A 58 -1.43 -5.87 2.27
C ASN A 58 -0.03 -6.50 2.14
N LEU A 59 1.01 -5.87 2.68
CA LEU A 59 2.36 -6.43 2.71
C LEU A 59 2.47 -7.66 3.62
N GLU A 60 1.83 -7.64 4.80
CA GLU A 60 1.73 -8.79 5.71
C GLU A 60 0.91 -9.94 5.10
N LYS A 61 -0.21 -9.63 4.43
CA LYS A 61 -0.98 -10.63 3.67
C LYS A 61 -0.09 -11.29 2.61
N LEU A 62 0.65 -10.50 1.82
CA LEU A 62 1.55 -11.02 0.79
C LEU A 62 2.65 -11.89 1.39
N TYR A 63 3.26 -11.48 2.50
CA TYR A 63 4.23 -12.29 3.23
C TYR A 63 3.66 -13.67 3.59
N ASN A 64 2.46 -13.69 4.18
CA ASN A 64 1.79 -14.92 4.59
C ASN A 64 1.45 -15.84 3.41
N ILE A 65 1.04 -15.27 2.28
CA ILE A 65 0.80 -16.03 1.05
C ILE A 65 2.10 -16.67 0.56
N LEU A 66 3.19 -15.90 0.52
CA LEU A 66 4.48 -16.37 0.01
C LEU A 66 5.11 -17.43 0.92
N ILE A 67 5.04 -17.28 2.23
CA ILE A 67 5.60 -18.28 3.15
C ILE A 67 4.83 -19.61 3.07
N ASN A 68 3.51 -19.55 2.88
CA ASN A 68 2.64 -20.74 2.77
C ASN A 68 2.56 -21.31 1.34
N ARG A 69 3.20 -20.66 0.36
CA ARG A 69 3.17 -21.05 -1.06
C ARG A 69 1.75 -21.03 -1.67
N GLU A 70 0.94 -20.08 -1.26
CA GLU A 70 -0.46 -19.95 -1.67
C GLU A 70 -0.65 -19.01 -2.88
N GLU A 71 0.44 -18.51 -3.48
CA GLU A 71 0.38 -17.49 -4.53
C GLU A 71 -0.55 -17.84 -5.70
N ASN A 72 -0.49 -19.08 -6.21
CA ASN A 72 -1.32 -19.54 -7.33
C ASN A 72 -2.83 -19.60 -6.99
N HIS A 73 -3.17 -19.65 -5.71
CA HIS A 73 -4.56 -19.77 -5.26
C HIS A 73 -5.16 -18.45 -4.81
N ARG A 74 -4.34 -17.54 -4.28
CA ARG A 74 -4.79 -16.31 -3.62
C ARG A 74 -4.47 -15.05 -4.39
N ILE A 75 -3.34 -14.99 -5.10
CA ILE A 75 -2.93 -13.79 -5.82
C ILE A 75 -3.59 -13.79 -7.19
N GLU A 76 -4.34 -12.74 -7.50
CA GLU A 76 -4.90 -12.56 -8.83
C GLU A 76 -3.81 -12.27 -9.86
N ASN A 77 -3.98 -12.83 -11.07
CA ASN A 77 -3.05 -12.66 -12.20
C ASN A 77 -1.62 -13.20 -11.97
N PHE A 78 -1.41 -13.99 -10.92
CA PHE A 78 -0.12 -14.63 -10.69
C PHE A 78 0.12 -15.74 -11.73
N ASN A 79 1.15 -15.56 -12.57
CA ASN A 79 1.47 -16.51 -13.64
C ASN A 79 2.97 -16.83 -13.74
N THR A 80 3.78 -16.30 -12.84
CA THR A 80 5.25 -16.36 -12.91
C THR A 80 5.83 -17.26 -11.81
N PRO A 81 6.76 -18.17 -12.11
CA PRO A 81 7.41 -18.95 -11.06
C PRO A 81 8.29 -18.06 -10.17
N ILE A 82 8.16 -18.20 -8.85
CA ILE A 82 9.06 -17.56 -7.87
C ILE A 82 10.33 -18.40 -7.75
N LEU A 83 11.43 -17.87 -8.30
CA LEU A 83 12.74 -18.51 -8.25
C LEU A 83 13.53 -18.18 -6.97
N ASN A 84 13.29 -17.01 -6.37
CA ASN A 84 14.08 -16.52 -5.24
C ASN A 84 13.18 -16.05 -4.07
N ARG A 85 12.45 -16.99 -3.47
CA ARG A 85 11.45 -16.70 -2.43
C ARG A 85 12.05 -16.09 -1.16
N GLU A 86 13.21 -16.60 -0.73
CA GLU A 86 13.89 -16.12 0.47
C GLU A 86 14.24 -14.64 0.36
N PHE A 87 14.70 -14.21 -0.83
CA PHE A 87 14.95 -12.81 -1.12
C PHE A 87 13.68 -11.95 -1.01
N LEU A 88 12.56 -12.39 -1.60
CA LEU A 88 11.29 -11.66 -1.52
C LEU A 88 10.80 -11.52 -0.07
N LEU A 89 10.84 -12.61 0.70
CA LEU A 89 10.44 -12.60 2.11
C LEU A 89 11.33 -11.68 2.95
N ASN A 90 12.64 -11.68 2.69
CA ASN A 90 13.58 -10.78 3.35
C ASN A 90 13.29 -9.31 3.03
N ASN A 91 13.01 -8.98 1.76
CA ASN A 91 12.67 -7.62 1.35
C ASN A 91 11.38 -7.13 2.04
N ILE A 92 10.36 -7.99 2.11
CA ILE A 92 9.13 -7.68 2.86
C ILE A 92 9.44 -7.39 4.33
N ASN A 93 10.23 -8.24 4.99
CA ASN A 93 10.60 -8.05 6.39
C ASN A 93 11.39 -6.75 6.64
N ILE A 94 12.26 -6.34 5.71
CA ILE A 94 12.98 -5.06 5.78
C ILE A 94 11.97 -3.90 5.80
N TYR A 95 10.99 -3.90 4.89
CA TYR A 95 9.96 -2.86 4.85
C TYR A 95 9.06 -2.87 6.09
N LEU A 96 8.60 -4.03 6.54
CA LEU A 96 7.78 -4.15 7.76
C LEU A 96 8.54 -3.63 8.99
N SER A 97 9.85 -3.90 9.08
CA SER A 97 10.70 -3.42 10.16
C SER A 97 10.93 -1.91 10.08
N ALA A 98 11.18 -1.38 8.88
CA ALA A 98 11.36 0.05 8.65
C ALA A 98 10.09 0.86 8.98
N ASN A 99 8.92 0.31 8.69
CA ASN A 99 7.63 0.94 8.90
C ASN A 99 7.01 0.66 10.28
N LEU A 100 7.68 -0.07 11.17
CA LEU A 100 7.11 -0.54 12.44
C LEU A 100 6.50 0.58 13.30
N ASN A 101 7.16 1.74 13.33
CA ASN A 101 6.76 2.91 14.11
C ASN A 101 6.11 4.01 13.25
N SER A 102 5.85 3.73 11.97
CA SER A 102 5.24 4.68 11.05
C SER A 102 3.72 4.54 11.08
N THR A 103 3.02 5.68 11.05
CA THR A 103 1.56 5.70 10.97
C THR A 103 1.15 6.02 9.55
N SER A 104 0.27 5.23 8.94
CA SER A 104 -0.28 5.52 7.62
C SER A 104 -1.30 6.66 7.69
N PRO A 105 -1.50 7.44 6.60
CA PRO A 105 -2.50 8.51 6.58
C PRO A 105 -3.90 8.02 6.93
N TRP A 106 -4.30 6.87 6.39
CA TRP A 106 -5.62 6.31 6.64
C TRP A 106 -5.79 5.81 8.08
N LYS A 107 -4.75 5.29 8.72
CA LYS A 107 -4.80 4.92 10.14
C LYS A 107 -4.94 6.14 11.04
N LEU A 108 -4.18 7.20 10.77
CA LEU A 108 -4.21 8.43 11.57
C LEU A 108 -5.56 9.14 11.47
N HIS A 109 -6.08 9.28 10.25
CA HIS A 109 -7.18 10.20 9.98
C HIS A 109 -8.55 9.52 9.89
N TYR A 110 -8.62 8.24 9.49
CA TYR A 110 -9.88 7.48 9.43
C TYR A 110 -10.01 6.43 10.52
N GLY A 111 -8.93 6.18 11.26
CA GLY A 111 -8.87 5.21 12.36
C GLY A 111 -8.58 3.79 11.90
N GLU A 112 -8.15 2.96 12.85
CA GLU A 112 -7.65 1.60 12.61
C GLU A 112 -8.70 0.65 11.98
N HIS A 113 -9.97 0.81 12.33
CA HIS A 113 -11.07 -0.02 11.82
C HIS A 113 -11.29 0.13 10.30
N MET A 114 -10.82 1.21 9.69
CA MET A 114 -10.95 1.46 8.25
C MET A 114 -9.66 1.21 7.47
N GLU A 115 -8.57 0.86 8.15
CA GLU A 115 -7.22 0.79 7.56
C GLU A 115 -7.16 -0.16 6.35
N ASN A 116 -7.77 -1.34 6.44
CA ASN A 116 -7.82 -2.30 5.34
C ASN A 116 -8.58 -1.77 4.11
N ALA A 117 -9.75 -1.16 4.33
CA ALA A 117 -10.58 -0.65 3.25
C ALA A 117 -9.90 0.50 2.48
N TYR A 118 -9.20 1.38 3.19
CA TYR A 118 -8.47 2.49 2.56
C TYR A 118 -7.19 2.05 1.88
N GLU A 119 -6.46 1.05 2.40
CA GLU A 119 -5.33 0.46 1.66
C GLU A 119 -5.78 -0.02 0.28
N ASP A 120 -6.87 -0.80 0.22
CA ASP A 120 -7.37 -1.38 -1.03
C ASP A 120 -7.80 -0.28 -2.03
N LEU A 121 -8.54 0.74 -1.58
CA LEU A 121 -8.94 1.89 -2.42
C LEU A 121 -7.74 2.65 -3.01
N HIS A 122 -6.70 2.87 -2.20
CA HIS A 122 -5.50 3.54 -2.65
C HIS A 122 -4.67 2.70 -3.62
N LEU A 123 -4.64 1.38 -3.44
CA LEU A 123 -3.95 0.46 -4.35
C LEU A 123 -4.60 0.46 -5.74
N GLU A 124 -5.92 0.52 -5.82
CA GLU A 124 -6.63 0.68 -7.11
C GLU A 124 -6.24 1.98 -7.81
N SER A 125 -6.22 3.10 -7.09
CA SER A 125 -5.79 4.40 -7.63
C SER A 125 -4.33 4.38 -8.11
N ILE A 126 -3.44 3.71 -7.37
CA ILE A 126 -2.04 3.56 -7.77
C ILE A 126 -1.96 2.78 -9.09
N GLU A 127 -2.62 1.63 -9.20
CA GLU A 127 -2.62 0.80 -10.41
C GLU A 127 -3.05 1.58 -11.66
N GLU A 128 -4.09 2.39 -11.53
CA GLU A 128 -4.57 3.28 -12.60
C GLU A 128 -3.50 4.30 -12.99
N SER A 129 -2.84 4.91 -12.00
CA SER A 129 -1.82 5.94 -12.24
C SER A 129 -0.56 5.41 -12.92
N ILE A 130 -0.14 4.18 -12.59
CA ILE A 130 1.08 3.55 -13.14
C ILE A 130 0.80 2.63 -14.33
N ASN A 131 -0.47 2.39 -14.65
CA ASN A 131 -0.93 1.46 -15.69
C ASN A 131 -0.27 0.06 -15.58
N ARG A 132 -0.16 -0.46 -14.35
CA ARG A 132 0.41 -1.78 -14.04
C ARG A 132 -0.39 -2.42 -12.91
N LYS A 133 -0.70 -3.71 -13.05
CA LYS A 133 -1.43 -4.46 -12.02
C LYS A 133 -0.48 -4.95 -10.93
N LEU A 134 -0.91 -4.79 -9.69
CA LEU A 134 -0.25 -5.28 -8.50
C LEU A 134 -0.74 -6.69 -8.17
N LEU A 135 0.16 -7.52 -7.67
CA LEU A 135 -0.09 -8.91 -7.31
C LEU A 135 -0.63 -8.98 -5.87
N LEU A 136 -1.95 -8.88 -5.74
CA LEU A 136 -2.67 -8.77 -4.47
C LEU A 136 -3.67 -9.92 -4.28
N ASP A 137 -4.01 -10.20 -3.02
CA ASP A 137 -5.16 -11.03 -2.67
C ASP A 137 -6.41 -10.16 -2.51
N ARG A 138 -7.32 -10.26 -3.48
CA ARG A 138 -8.55 -9.46 -3.54
C ARG A 138 -9.81 -10.24 -3.15
N LYS A 139 -9.66 -11.49 -2.71
CA LYS A 139 -10.82 -12.31 -2.36
C LYS A 139 -11.39 -11.87 -1.02
N TYR A 140 -12.67 -11.51 -1.03
CA TYR A 140 -13.47 -11.36 0.19
C TYR A 140 -13.89 -12.76 0.68
N TYR A 141 -13.47 -13.15 1.88
CA TYR A 141 -13.81 -14.41 2.53
C TYR A 141 -14.91 -14.22 3.58
#